data_AF-A0A966T190-F1
#
_entry.id   AF-A0A966T190-F1
#
_cell.length_a   1.000
_cell.length_b   1.000
_cell.length_c   1.000
_cell.angle_alpha   90.00
_cell.angle_beta   90.00
_cell.angle_gamma   90.00
#
_symmetry.space_group_name_H-M   'P 1'
#
loop_
_entity.id
_entity.type
_entity.pdbx_description
1 polymer ?
#
loop_
_entity_poly.entity_id
_entity_poly.type
_entity_poly.pdbx_seq_one_letter_code
_entity_poly.pdbx_strand_id
1 'polypeptide(L)'
;MKAMLHTQRSTGAAAGFSLVELLLAFGLGLSLVALLLQAVMAEGQNGQRLARVLRERQLADRALALLRSDLQRATVVASSAGPVGEAAACSLAGRAVLLHLETPAGPITYSAGRAPEPIWRGTVLMRCGPAFGLDGTPSSGKPLNRVLLDGLAADGAQVVLQAPGALRVELHQVLPVAAHRLQSVRHRRLLPMPSSV
;
A
#
# COMPACT_ATOMS: atom_id res chain seq x y z
N MET A 1 6.57 51.93 -72.12
CA MET A 1 7.08 51.83 -70.73
C MET A 1 5.90 51.85 -69.77
N LYS A 2 5.79 50.83 -68.91
CA LYS A 2 5.04 50.76 -67.63
C LYS A 2 3.52 51.02 -67.69
N ALA A 3 2.66 50.33 -66.94
CA ALA A 3 2.68 49.09 -66.20
C ALA A 3 1.19 48.81 -65.98
N MET A 4 0.66 47.70 -66.50
CA MET A 4 -0.72 47.30 -66.23
C MET A 4 -0.74 46.58 -64.89
N LEU A 5 -1.15 47.30 -63.84
CA LEU A 5 -1.59 46.69 -62.58
C LEU A 5 -2.89 45.93 -62.85
N HIS A 6 -2.81 44.61 -62.97
CA HIS A 6 -3.96 43.76 -62.69
C HIS A 6 -4.03 43.54 -61.17
N THR A 7 -4.72 44.46 -60.51
CA THR A 7 -5.26 44.27 -59.17
C THR A 7 -6.30 43.15 -59.25
N GLN A 8 -5.91 41.93 -58.91
CA GLN A 8 -6.80 40.79 -58.80
C GLN A 8 -7.70 41.00 -57.57
N ARG A 9 -8.90 41.58 -57.80
CA ARG A 9 -9.98 41.58 -56.81
C ARG A 9 -10.44 40.13 -56.63
N SER A 10 -10.09 39.53 -55.50
CA SER A 10 -10.80 38.37 -54.97
C SER A 10 -12.21 38.82 -54.55
N THR A 11 -13.17 38.73 -55.47
CA THR A 11 -14.59 38.83 -55.15
C THR A 11 -14.98 37.62 -54.30
N GLY A 12 -15.24 37.85 -53.02
CA GLY A 12 -15.77 36.85 -52.10
C GLY A 12 -17.15 36.39 -52.54
N ALA A 13 -17.24 35.16 -53.02
CA ALA A 13 -18.47 34.39 -52.91
C ALA A 13 -18.46 33.79 -51.50
N ALA A 14 -19.43 34.14 -50.66
CA ALA A 14 -19.64 33.45 -49.40
C ALA A 14 -20.12 32.03 -49.71
N ALA A 15 -19.17 31.10 -49.87
CA ALA A 15 -19.45 29.69 -50.05
C ALA A 15 -20.05 29.15 -48.74
N GLY A 16 -21.37 28.97 -48.72
CA GLY A 16 -22.06 28.30 -47.61
C GLY A 16 -21.71 26.83 -47.58
N PHE A 17 -21.59 26.26 -46.37
CA PHE A 17 -21.41 24.82 -46.21
C PHE A 17 -22.65 24.06 -46.67
N SER A 18 -22.44 22.94 -47.35
CA SER A 18 -23.51 21.99 -47.61
C SER A 18 -23.97 21.33 -46.30
N LEU A 19 -25.23 20.90 -46.25
CA LEU A 19 -25.76 20.13 -45.12
C LEU A 19 -24.90 18.89 -44.81
N VAL A 20 -24.37 18.23 -45.86
CA VAL A 20 -23.51 17.06 -45.72
C VAL A 20 -22.18 17.42 -45.06
N GLU A 21 -21.53 18.51 -45.47
CA GLU A 21 -20.30 18.98 -44.83
C GLU A 21 -20.53 19.35 -43.36
N LEU A 22 -21.67 19.97 -43.04
CA LEU A 22 -22.03 20.29 -41.66
C LEU A 22 -22.23 19.04 -40.81
N LEU A 23 -22.94 18.03 -41.34
CA LEU A 23 -23.16 16.75 -40.67
C LEU A 23 -21.85 15.98 -40.48
N LEU A 24 -20.95 16.01 -41.48
CA LEU A 24 -19.61 15.41 -41.39
C LEU A 24 -18.76 16.11 -40.34
N ALA A 25 -18.70 17.44 -40.36
CA ALA A 25 -17.96 18.22 -39.37
C ALA A 25 -18.50 17.96 -37.95
N PHE A 26 -19.82 17.89 -37.79
CA PHE A 26 -20.45 17.57 -36.51
C PHE A 26 -20.14 16.15 -36.04
N GLY A 27 -20.26 15.15 -36.92
CA GLY A 27 -19.92 13.76 -36.60
C GLY A 27 -18.45 13.59 -36.22
N LEU A 28 -17.53 14.25 -36.94
CA LEU A 28 -16.11 14.27 -36.61
C LEU A 28 -15.87 14.94 -35.25
N GLY A 29 -16.50 16.08 -34.98
CA GLY A 29 -16.41 16.76 -33.69
C GLY A 29 -16.88 15.87 -32.53
N LEU A 30 -18.04 15.23 -32.67
CA LEU A 30 -18.55 14.29 -31.67
C LEU A 30 -17.61 13.09 -31.46
N SER A 31 -17.06 12.54 -32.54
CA SER A 31 -16.11 11.42 -32.47
C SER A 31 -14.84 11.81 -31.70
N LEU A 32 -14.30 13.00 -31.95
CA LEU A 32 -13.12 13.52 -31.26
C LEU A 32 -13.41 13.73 -29.76
N VAL A 33 -14.55 14.32 -29.43
CA VAL A 33 -14.97 14.50 -28.03
C VAL A 33 -15.12 13.15 -27.32
N ALA A 34 -15.73 12.16 -27.97
CA ALA A 34 -15.87 10.81 -27.41
C ALA A 34 -14.50 10.17 -27.14
N LEU A 35 -13.55 10.28 -28.07
CA LEU A 35 -12.18 9.76 -27.89
C LEU A 35 -11.46 10.45 -26.72
N LEU A 36 -11.58 11.77 -26.59
CA LEU A 36 -10.99 12.51 -25.47
C LEU A 36 -11.60 12.08 -24.12
N LEU A 37 -12.92 11.91 -24.06
CA LEU A 37 -13.59 11.43 -22.85
C LEU A 37 -13.12 10.01 -22.47
N GLN A 38 -13.00 9.11 -23.45
CA GLN A 38 -12.47 7.76 -23.21
C GLN A 38 -11.04 7.80 -22.65
N ALA A 39 -10.18 8.67 -23.19
CA ALA A 39 -8.80 8.84 -22.71
C ALA A 39 -8.76 9.33 -21.25
N VAL A 40 -9.59 10.33 -20.90
CA VAL A 40 -9.68 10.85 -19.52
C VAL A 40 -10.21 9.78 -18.56
N MET A 41 -11.22 9.02 -18.96
CA MET A 41 -11.75 7.93 -18.13
C MET A 41 -10.73 6.82 -17.91
N ALA A 42 -9.97 6.44 -18.94
CA ALA A 42 -8.90 5.45 -18.84
C ALA A 42 -7.82 5.90 -17.85
N GLU A 43 -7.42 7.17 -17.90
CA GLU A 43 -6.42 7.70 -16.97
C GLU A 43 -6.94 7.79 -15.53
N GLY A 44 -8.22 8.10 -15.34
CA GLY A 44 -8.86 8.05 -14.02
C GLY A 44 -8.77 6.66 -13.37
N GLN A 45 -8.97 5.59 -14.14
CA GLN A 45 -8.83 4.22 -13.64
C GLN A 45 -7.38 3.88 -13.27
N ASN A 46 -6.40 4.36 -14.04
CA ASN A 46 -4.98 4.21 -13.73
C ASN A 46 -4.61 4.94 -12.44
N GLY A 47 -5.09 6.18 -12.27
CA GLY A 47 -4.87 6.98 -11.07
C GLY A 47 -5.40 6.30 -9.81
N GLN A 48 -6.60 5.73 -9.85
CA GLN A 48 -7.16 4.97 -8.72
C GLN A 48 -6.33 3.74 -8.36
N ARG A 49 -5.82 3.01 -9.36
CA ARG A 49 -4.95 1.84 -9.12
C ARG A 49 -3.64 2.25 -8.47
N LEU A 50 -3.00 3.30 -8.97
CA LEU A 50 -1.76 3.83 -8.40
C LEU A 50 -1.97 4.30 -6.95
N ALA A 51 -3.02 5.09 -6.70
CA ALA A 51 -3.35 5.59 -5.37
C ALA A 51 -3.57 4.44 -4.38
N ARG A 52 -4.20 3.34 -4.81
CA ARG A 52 -4.36 2.13 -4.00
C ARG A 52 -3.00 1.52 -3.64
N VAL A 53 -2.13 1.29 -4.60
CA VAL A 53 -0.80 0.71 -4.35
C VAL A 53 0.01 1.59 -3.40
N LEU A 54 -0.03 2.91 -3.57
CA LEU A 54 0.68 3.85 -2.68
C LEU A 54 0.13 3.81 -1.26
N ARG A 55 -1.19 3.72 -1.07
CA ARG A 55 -1.81 3.56 0.24
C ARG A 55 -1.33 2.30 0.95
N GLU A 56 -1.32 1.16 0.25
CA GLU A 56 -0.90 -0.12 0.83
C GLU A 56 0.59 -0.11 1.20
N ARG A 57 1.43 0.55 0.39
CA ARG A 57 2.84 0.77 0.72
C ARG A 57 2.99 1.63 1.97
N GLN A 58 2.22 2.71 2.08
CA GLN A 58 2.26 3.58 3.26
C GLN A 58 1.84 2.84 4.54
N LEU A 59 0.86 1.95 4.46
CA LEU A 59 0.45 1.11 5.59
C LEU A 59 1.58 0.15 6.01
N ALA A 60 2.23 -0.52 5.05
CA ALA A 60 3.37 -1.38 5.33
C ALA A 60 4.56 -0.61 5.94
N ASP A 61 4.87 0.57 5.42
CA ASP A 61 5.94 1.41 5.98
C ASP A 61 5.62 1.87 7.41
N ARG A 62 4.37 2.21 7.72
CA ARG A 62 3.93 2.53 9.10
C ARG A 62 4.05 1.33 10.02
N ALA A 63 3.67 0.14 9.57
CA ALA A 63 3.81 -1.09 10.36
C ALA A 63 5.29 -1.41 10.66
N LEU A 64 6.17 -1.23 9.67
CA LEU A 64 7.61 -1.43 9.84
C LEU A 64 8.25 -0.36 10.73
N ALA A 65 7.78 0.89 10.65
CA ALA A 65 8.22 1.97 11.53
C ALA A 65 7.82 1.68 12.99
N LEU A 66 6.61 1.17 13.22
CA LEU A 66 6.16 0.74 14.54
C LEU A 66 7.02 -0.41 15.07
N LEU A 67 7.24 -1.45 14.26
CA LEU A 67 8.10 -2.59 14.64
C LEU A 67 9.52 -2.15 14.96
N ARG A 68 10.10 -1.25 14.15
CA ARG A 68 11.41 -0.65 14.44
C ARG A 68 11.41 0.09 15.78
N SER A 69 10.37 0.86 16.07
CA SER A 69 10.24 1.61 17.31
C SER A 69 10.12 0.68 18.53
N ASP A 70 9.33 -0.38 18.41
CA ASP A 70 9.22 -1.42 19.45
C ASP A 70 10.54 -2.17 19.64
N LEU A 71 11.21 -2.52 18.54
CA LEU A 71 12.53 -3.15 18.56
C LEU A 71 13.54 -2.29 19.32
N GLN A 72 13.62 -0.98 19.03
CA GLN A 72 14.55 -0.06 19.69
C GLN A 72 14.34 0.07 21.21
N ARG A 73 13.13 -0.22 21.72
CA ARG A 73 12.83 -0.24 23.15
C ARG A 73 13.03 -1.62 23.79
N ALA A 74 13.28 -2.65 22.98
CA ALA A 74 13.37 -4.01 23.47
C ALA A 74 14.66 -4.23 24.25
N THR A 75 14.54 -4.91 25.38
CA THR A 75 15.67 -5.42 26.18
C THR A 75 15.99 -6.87 25.85
N VAL A 76 15.02 -7.62 25.31
CA VAL A 76 15.20 -8.97 24.81
C VAL A 76 14.49 -9.09 23.46
N VAL A 77 15.14 -9.75 22.51
CA VAL A 77 14.60 -10.03 21.18
C VAL A 77 14.70 -11.51 20.90
N ALA A 78 13.56 -12.17 20.69
CA ALA A 78 13.47 -13.58 20.32
C ALA A 78 12.69 -13.73 19.01
N SER A 79 13.29 -14.34 17.99
CA SER A 79 12.55 -14.76 16.80
C SER A 79 11.97 -16.16 16.99
N SER A 80 11.01 -16.53 16.15
CA SER A 80 10.28 -17.80 16.20
C SER A 80 11.12 -19.07 15.94
N ALA A 81 12.46 -18.96 15.85
CA ALA A 81 13.36 -20.10 15.85
C ALA A 81 13.58 -20.73 17.25
N GLY A 82 12.99 -20.17 18.32
CA GLY A 82 12.99 -20.73 19.68
C GLY A 82 11.59 -21.14 20.19
N PRO A 83 11.49 -21.86 21.32
CA PRO A 83 10.20 -22.28 21.88
C PRO A 83 9.44 -21.09 22.50
N VAL A 84 8.68 -20.35 21.69
CA VAL A 84 7.91 -19.16 22.11
C VAL A 84 6.47 -19.52 22.50
N GLY A 85 6.27 -20.65 23.17
CA GLY A 85 4.95 -21.19 23.52
C GLY A 85 4.26 -20.49 24.70
N GLU A 86 5.01 -19.88 25.62
CA GLU A 86 4.46 -19.43 26.92
C GLU A 86 4.52 -17.92 27.19
N ALA A 87 5.16 -17.11 26.33
CA ALA A 87 5.46 -15.70 26.64
C ALA A 87 4.47 -14.67 26.04
N ALA A 88 3.49 -15.07 25.24
CA ALA A 88 2.58 -14.11 24.59
C ALA A 88 1.52 -13.57 25.56
N ALA A 89 1.46 -12.24 25.72
CA ALA A 89 0.54 -11.57 26.64
C ALA A 89 -0.95 -11.60 26.22
N CYS A 90 -1.24 -12.06 24.99
CA CYS A 90 -2.58 -12.13 24.43
C CYS A 90 -2.78 -13.47 23.70
N SER A 91 -4.03 -13.89 23.55
CA SER A 91 -4.37 -15.05 22.72
C SER A 91 -3.97 -14.83 21.26
N LEU A 92 -3.19 -15.76 20.72
CA LEU A 92 -2.73 -15.76 19.33
C LEU A 92 -3.69 -16.48 18.37
N ALA A 93 -4.71 -17.18 18.88
CA ALA A 93 -5.70 -17.92 18.08
C ALA A 93 -5.09 -18.78 16.95
N GLY A 94 -4.00 -19.49 17.24
CA GLY A 94 -3.32 -20.38 16.28
C GLY A 94 -2.44 -19.68 15.24
N ARG A 95 -2.23 -18.36 15.33
CA ARG A 95 -1.29 -17.64 14.46
C ARG A 95 0.15 -17.97 14.81
N ALA A 96 1.02 -18.01 13.79
CA ALA A 96 2.44 -18.24 13.96
C ALA A 96 3.09 -17.00 14.58
N VAL A 97 3.87 -17.19 15.66
CA VAL A 97 4.73 -16.15 16.19
C VAL A 97 5.84 -15.85 15.19
N LEU A 98 6.16 -14.58 14.99
CA LEU A 98 7.28 -14.13 14.16
C LEU A 98 8.41 -13.55 14.99
N LEU A 99 8.02 -12.75 15.99
CA LEU A 99 8.94 -11.99 16.82
C LEU A 99 8.32 -11.78 18.19
N HIS A 100 9.13 -11.94 19.22
CA HIS A 100 8.79 -11.65 20.59
C HIS A 100 9.82 -10.68 21.16
N LEU A 101 9.34 -9.64 21.83
CA LEU A 101 10.14 -8.55 22.38
C LEU A 101 9.75 -8.36 23.85
N GLU A 102 10.74 -8.30 24.72
CA GLU A 102 10.54 -7.78 26.08
C GLU A 102 10.85 -6.30 26.09
N THR A 103 9.95 -5.49 26.66
CA THR A 103 10.15 -4.04 26.79
C THR A 103 9.83 -3.59 28.21
N PRO A 104 10.32 -2.42 28.66
CA PRO A 104 9.96 -1.89 29.99
C PRO A 104 8.46 -1.70 30.21
N ALA A 105 7.67 -1.51 29.15
CA ALA A 105 6.22 -1.37 29.22
C ALA A 105 5.47 -2.72 29.21
N GLY A 106 6.18 -3.83 28.96
CA GLY A 106 5.64 -5.18 28.89
C GLY A 106 5.99 -5.92 27.59
N PRO A 107 5.68 -7.23 27.52
CA PRO A 107 5.97 -8.08 26.38
C PRO A 107 5.15 -7.71 25.14
N ILE A 108 5.81 -7.76 23.97
CA ILE A 108 5.20 -7.52 22.66
C ILE A 108 5.44 -8.76 21.79
N THR A 109 4.38 -9.28 21.20
CA THR A 109 4.43 -10.43 20.28
C THR A 109 3.86 -10.06 18.92
N TYR A 110 4.66 -10.20 17.88
CA TYR A 110 4.22 -10.14 16.49
C TYR A 110 3.88 -11.54 16.00
N SER A 111 2.72 -11.68 15.38
CA SER A 111 2.27 -12.95 14.81
C SER A 111 1.65 -12.74 13.43
N ALA A 112 1.67 -13.77 12.60
CA ALA A 112 0.98 -13.79 11.33
C ALA A 112 0.12 -15.04 11.17
N GLY A 113 -1.02 -14.88 10.49
CA GLY A 113 -1.91 -15.99 10.19
C GLY A 113 -3.33 -15.50 9.94
N ARG A 114 -4.31 -16.36 10.18
CA ARG A 114 -5.72 -16.08 9.93
C ARG A 114 -6.19 -14.83 10.69
N ALA A 115 -6.91 -13.97 9.98
CA ALA A 115 -7.55 -12.80 10.57
C ALA A 115 -8.53 -13.17 11.69
N PRO A 116 -8.67 -12.28 12.71
CA PRO A 116 -9.63 -12.50 13.79
C PRO A 116 -11.08 -12.40 13.32
N GLU A 117 -11.35 -11.63 12.25
CA GLU A 117 -12.69 -11.35 11.74
C GLU A 117 -12.73 -11.40 10.20
N PRO A 118 -13.91 -11.60 9.58
CA PRO A 118 -14.05 -11.69 8.12
C PRO A 118 -13.83 -10.37 7.36
N ILE A 119 -13.77 -9.23 8.05
CA ILE A 119 -13.57 -7.91 7.43
C ILE A 119 -12.17 -7.74 6.81
N TRP A 120 -11.23 -8.62 7.16
CA TRP A 120 -9.85 -8.58 6.71
C TRP A 120 -9.63 -9.45 5.48
N ARG A 121 -8.69 -9.03 4.62
CA ARG A 121 -8.43 -9.65 3.31
C ARG A 121 -7.55 -10.91 3.38
N GLY A 122 -7.82 -11.82 4.32
CA GLY A 122 -7.09 -13.09 4.48
C GLY A 122 -6.09 -13.10 5.64
N THR A 123 -4.81 -13.37 5.36
CA THR A 123 -3.75 -13.41 6.37
C THR A 123 -3.39 -11.99 6.83
N VAL A 124 -3.15 -11.82 8.14
CA VAL A 124 -2.83 -10.52 8.76
C VAL A 124 -1.54 -10.59 9.56
N LEU A 125 -0.82 -9.46 9.61
CA LEU A 125 0.21 -9.22 10.62
C LEU A 125 -0.46 -8.61 11.85
N MET A 126 -0.26 -9.23 13.00
CA MET A 126 -0.79 -8.76 14.28
C MET A 126 0.33 -8.40 15.24
N ARG A 127 0.04 -7.43 16.10
CA ARG A 127 0.80 -7.09 17.30
C ARG A 127 -0.08 -7.30 18.51
N CYS A 128 0.39 -8.15 19.42
CA CYS A 128 -0.07 -8.21 20.80
C CYS A 128 0.93 -7.44 21.66
N GLY A 129 0.47 -6.56 22.55
CA GLY A 129 1.34 -5.91 23.52
C GLY A 129 0.68 -4.71 24.18
N PRO A 130 1.44 -3.89 24.92
CA PRO A 130 0.95 -2.67 25.55
C PRO A 130 0.19 -1.79 24.54
N ALA A 131 -0.96 -1.26 24.98
CA ALA A 131 -1.71 -0.28 24.19
C ALA A 131 -0.91 1.04 24.10
N PHE A 132 -1.28 1.92 23.17
CA PHE A 132 -0.71 3.27 23.13
C PHE A 132 -1.70 4.27 23.74
N GLY A 133 -1.19 5.18 24.55
CA GLY A 133 -1.92 6.34 25.06
C GLY A 133 -2.18 7.38 23.96
N LEU A 134 -2.89 8.45 24.32
CA LEU A 134 -3.18 9.57 23.41
C LEU A 134 -1.91 10.36 23.02
N ASP A 135 -0.89 10.27 23.86
CA ASP A 135 0.46 10.80 23.67
C ASP A 135 1.34 9.89 22.79
N GLY A 136 0.83 8.73 22.37
CA GLY A 136 1.57 7.76 21.56
C GLY A 136 2.60 6.96 22.34
N THR A 137 2.62 7.05 23.68
CA THR A 137 3.52 6.22 24.50
C THR A 137 2.85 4.88 24.86
N PRO A 138 3.63 3.79 25.02
CA PRO A 138 3.08 2.54 25.52
C PRO A 138 2.49 2.71 26.92
N SER A 139 1.24 2.27 27.12
CA SER A 139 0.58 2.29 28.42
C SER A 139 0.80 1.00 29.20
N SER A 140 0.80 1.07 30.53
CA SER A 140 0.88 -0.09 31.42
C SER A 140 -0.45 -0.87 31.55
N GLY A 141 -1.42 -0.58 30.67
CA GLY A 141 -2.73 -1.22 30.69
C GLY A 141 -2.71 -2.67 30.17
N LYS A 142 -3.90 -3.28 30.07
CA LYS A 142 -4.03 -4.63 29.51
C LYS A 142 -3.47 -4.68 28.09
N PRO A 143 -2.70 -5.72 27.73
CA PRO A 143 -2.18 -5.87 26.39
C PRO A 143 -3.34 -6.07 25.39
N LEU A 144 -3.18 -5.49 24.20
CA LEU A 144 -4.20 -5.52 23.15
C LEU A 144 -3.67 -6.19 21.89
N ASN A 145 -4.53 -7.00 21.29
CA ASN A 145 -4.35 -7.55 19.95
C ASN A 145 -4.80 -6.53 18.90
N ARG A 146 -3.90 -6.11 18.01
CA ARG A 146 -4.20 -5.22 16.89
C ARG A 146 -3.68 -5.77 15.57
N VAL A 147 -4.51 -5.70 14.54
CA VAL A 147 -4.07 -5.93 13.15
C VAL A 147 -3.27 -4.73 12.70
N LEU A 148 -2.05 -4.97 12.20
CA LEU A 148 -1.16 -3.93 11.69
C LEU A 148 -1.17 -3.86 10.16
N LEU A 149 -1.29 -5.01 9.52
CA LEU A 149 -1.28 -5.14 8.07
C LEU A 149 -2.19 -6.30 7.67
N ASP A 150 -2.93 -6.14 6.59
CA ASP A 150 -3.84 -7.15 6.05
C ASP A 150 -3.44 -7.58 4.64
N GLY A 151 -4.12 -8.60 4.10
CA GLY A 151 -3.87 -9.05 2.74
C GLY A 151 -2.50 -9.68 2.53
N LEU A 152 -1.90 -10.28 3.56
CA LEU A 152 -0.65 -11.02 3.41
C LEU A 152 -0.87 -12.31 2.60
N ALA A 153 0.16 -12.74 1.87
CA ALA A 153 0.25 -14.12 1.41
C ALA A 153 0.30 -15.08 2.62
N ALA A 154 0.00 -16.36 2.41
CA ALA A 154 -0.05 -17.36 3.49
C ALA A 154 1.28 -17.46 4.28
N ASP A 155 2.41 -17.35 3.58
CA ASP A 155 3.78 -17.29 4.09
C ASP A 155 4.37 -15.88 4.02
N GLY A 156 3.49 -14.88 3.89
CA GLY A 156 3.85 -13.52 3.50
C GLY A 156 4.43 -12.67 4.61
N ALA A 157 4.79 -13.21 5.76
CA ALA A 157 5.50 -12.47 6.79
C ALA A 157 6.59 -13.33 7.41
N GLN A 158 7.82 -12.84 7.34
CA GLN A 158 9.00 -13.51 7.85
C GLN A 158 9.89 -12.51 8.56
N VAL A 159 10.45 -12.95 9.68
CA VAL A 159 11.36 -12.16 10.51
C VAL A 159 12.55 -13.04 10.83
N VAL A 160 13.73 -12.63 10.37
CA VAL A 160 14.97 -13.40 10.49
C VAL A 160 16.04 -12.56 11.16
N LEU A 161 16.66 -13.10 12.20
CA LEU A 161 17.86 -12.52 12.80
C LEU A 161 19.00 -12.63 11.81
N GLN A 162 19.59 -11.50 11.43
CA GLN A 162 20.68 -11.41 10.49
C GLN A 162 21.94 -10.87 11.19
N ALA A 163 23.04 -11.60 11.05
CA ALA A 163 24.33 -11.17 11.59
C ALA A 163 24.99 -10.09 10.70
N PRO A 164 25.70 -9.11 11.29
CA PRO A 164 25.73 -8.78 12.72
C PRO A 164 24.67 -7.73 13.08
N GLY A 165 23.83 -8.04 14.07
CA GLY A 165 22.99 -7.05 14.77
C GLY A 165 21.86 -6.42 13.95
N ALA A 166 21.27 -7.14 12.98
CA ALA A 166 20.11 -6.66 12.23
C ALA A 166 18.97 -7.67 12.22
N LEU A 167 17.74 -7.17 12.18
CA LEU A 167 16.55 -7.96 11.96
C LEU A 167 16.08 -7.75 10.52
N ARG A 168 16.07 -8.81 9.72
CA ARG A 168 15.48 -8.78 8.38
C ARG A 168 13.99 -9.06 8.49
N VAL A 169 13.18 -8.11 8.06
CA VAL A 169 11.73 -8.25 7.99
C VAL A 169 11.31 -8.27 6.53
N GLU A 170 10.60 -9.33 6.16
CA GLU A 170 10.03 -9.52 4.83
C GLU A 170 8.51 -9.65 4.93
N LEU A 171 7.80 -8.76 4.25
CA LEU A 171 6.35 -8.75 4.16
C LEU A 171 5.94 -8.86 2.69
N HIS A 172 5.00 -9.74 2.38
CA HIS A 172 4.47 -10.00 1.05
C HIS A 172 2.95 -9.91 1.09
N GLN A 173 2.41 -8.85 0.49
CA GLN A 173 0.98 -8.59 0.38
C GLN A 173 0.48 -8.98 -1.00
N VAL A 174 -0.76 -9.49 -1.05
CA VAL A 174 -1.50 -9.86 -2.25
C VAL A 174 -2.73 -8.96 -2.33
N LEU A 175 -2.67 -7.99 -3.23
CA LEU A 175 -3.67 -6.93 -3.35
C LEU A 175 -4.58 -7.19 -4.56
N PRO A 176 -5.91 -7.09 -4.41
CA PRO A 176 -6.80 -7.10 -5.58
C PRO A 176 -6.67 -5.75 -6.31
N VAL A 177 -6.26 -5.77 -7.58
CA VAL A 177 -6.15 -4.57 -8.44
C VAL A 177 -7.33 -4.45 -9.39
N ALA A 178 -7.93 -5.59 -9.75
CA ALA A 178 -9.19 -5.71 -10.48
C ALA A 178 -9.85 -7.05 -10.10
N ALA A 179 -11.10 -7.27 -10.52
CA ALA A 179 -11.89 -8.46 -10.18
C ALA A 179 -11.15 -9.81 -10.35
N HIS A 180 -10.18 -9.88 -11.27
CA HIS A 180 -9.40 -11.09 -11.54
C HIS A 180 -7.88 -10.85 -11.58
N ARG A 181 -7.39 -9.71 -11.07
CA ARG A 181 -5.96 -9.40 -11.10
C ARG A 181 -5.45 -9.13 -9.69
N LEU A 182 -4.56 -9.99 -9.23
CA LEU A 182 -3.82 -9.81 -8.00
C LEU A 182 -2.47 -9.16 -8.31
N GLN A 183 -2.04 -8.25 -7.45
CA GLN A 183 -0.69 -7.70 -7.46
C GLN A 183 -0.01 -8.03 -6.15
N SER A 184 1.16 -8.64 -6.27
CA SER A 184 2.06 -8.87 -5.15
C SER A 184 2.89 -7.62 -4.86
N VAL A 185 2.96 -7.21 -3.60
CA VAL A 185 3.90 -6.19 -3.14
C VAL A 185 4.78 -6.80 -2.06
N ARG A 186 6.09 -6.79 -2.27
CA ARG A 186 7.07 -7.23 -1.27
C ARG A 186 7.76 -6.03 -0.64
N HIS A 187 7.81 -6.02 0.68
CA HIS A 187 8.57 -5.08 1.48
C HIS A 187 9.65 -5.86 2.21
N ARG A 188 10.89 -5.45 2.00
CA ARG A 188 12.05 -6.02 2.68
C ARG A 188 12.80 -4.88 3.37
N ARG A 189 12.95 -4.98 4.68
CA ARG A 189 13.71 -4.01 5.49
C ARG A 189 14.70 -4.74 6.36
N LEU A 190 15.86 -4.10 6.53
CA LEU A 190 16.80 -4.41 7.58
C LEU A 190 16.57 -3.38 8.69
N LEU A 191 16.27 -3.88 9.88
CA LEU A 191 16.07 -3.05 11.06
C LEU A 191 17.27 -3.26 11.98
N PRO A 192 17.91 -2.19 12.46
CA PRO A 192 19.03 -2.33 13.39
C PRO A 192 18.53 -2.90 14.72
N MET A 193 19.25 -3.87 15.28
CA MET A 193 19.00 -4.35 16.64
C MET A 193 19.38 -3.27 17.66
N PRO A 194 18.81 -3.32 18.87
CA PRO A 194 19.21 -2.39 19.93
C PRO A 194 20.66 -2.67 20.31
N SER A 195 21.39 -1.61 20.65
CA SER A 195 22.79 -1.71 21.10
C SER A 195 22.94 -2.43 22.45
N SER A 196 21.84 -2.68 23.14
CA SER A 196 21.74 -3.18 24.52
C SER A 196 21.19 -4.60 24.63
N VAL A 197 21.02 -5.31 23.51
CA VAL A 197 20.55 -6.71 23.44
C VAL A 197 21.72 -7.63 23.09
#